data_AF-C5PGK0-F1
#
_entry.id   AF-C5PGK0-F1
#
_cell.length_a   1.000
_cell.length_b   1.000
_cell.length_c   1.000
_cell.angle_alpha   90.00
_cell.angle_beta   90.00
_cell.angle_gamma   90.00
#
_symmetry.space_group_name_H-M   'P 1'
#
loop_
_entity.id
_entity.type
_entity.pdbx_description
1 polymer ?
#
loop_
_entity_poly.entity_id
_entity_poly.type
_entity_poly.pdbx_seq_one_letter_code
_entity_poly.pdbx_strand_id
1 'polypeptide(L)'
;MAGKLKIYGNMASPYSDIVLLTVAEGGLKDYDYVNVDFRKGAHKWKTATKVPLAQHPSFLLMNPMGKFPVLTTPEGDHLYESRPMAKYIATRYNVTDLLPDTKDALALARFEQAVCLEMCYFNARA
;
A
#
# COMPACT_ATOMS: atom_id res chain seq x y z
N MET A 1 -3.60 -6.27 -20.94
CA MET A 1 -2.51 -5.29 -21.18
C MET A 1 -1.93 -4.97 -19.81
N ALA A 2 -0.65 -5.24 -19.57
CA ALA A 2 -0.04 -4.92 -18.28
C ALA A 2 0.05 -3.39 -18.14
N GLY A 3 -0.64 -2.83 -17.14
CA GLY A 3 -0.59 -1.42 -16.81
C GLY A 3 0.65 -1.06 -16.00
N LYS A 4 0.65 0.13 -15.40
CA LYS A 4 1.67 0.54 -14.42
C LYS A 4 1.20 0.23 -13.00
N LEU A 5 2.16 0.09 -12.08
CA LEU A 5 1.87 0.06 -10.65
C LEU A 5 1.17 1.36 -10.25
N LYS A 6 0.05 1.28 -9.53
CA LYS A 6 -0.65 2.46 -9.02
C LYS A 6 -0.75 2.42 -7.52
N ILE A 7 -0.41 3.52 -6.86
CA ILE A 7 -0.51 3.68 -5.42
C ILE A 7 -1.54 4.75 -5.13
N TYR A 8 -2.63 4.36 -4.48
CA TYR A 8 -3.66 5.26 -4.01
C TYR A 8 -3.39 5.56 -2.54
N GLY A 9 -3.07 6.82 -2.23
CA GLY A 9 -2.61 7.20 -0.90
C GLY A 9 -2.95 8.64 -0.54
N ASN A 10 -2.51 9.08 0.62
CA ASN A 10 -2.53 10.49 0.99
C ASN A 10 -1.22 10.83 1.70
N MET A 11 -0.58 11.95 1.34
CA MET A 11 0.72 12.34 1.92
C MET A 11 0.64 12.69 3.41
N ALA A 12 -0.55 12.92 3.97
CA ALA A 12 -0.73 13.09 5.41
C ALA A 12 -0.80 11.75 6.17
N SER A 13 -0.65 10.62 5.48
CA SER A 13 -0.80 9.28 6.04
C SER A 13 0.56 8.61 6.23
N PRO A 14 0.95 8.28 7.48
CA PRO A 14 2.20 7.55 7.70
C PRO A 14 2.20 6.18 7.01
N TYR A 15 1.02 5.59 6.80
CA TYR A 15 0.90 4.31 6.10
C TYR A 15 1.12 4.44 4.59
N SER A 16 0.74 5.57 3.98
CA SER A 16 1.09 5.84 2.59
C SER A 16 2.59 6.11 2.47
N ASP A 17 3.17 6.80 3.44
CA ASP A 17 4.61 7.11 3.48
C ASP A 17 5.47 5.84 3.56
N ILE A 18 5.09 4.81 4.32
CA ILE A 18 5.82 3.52 4.34
C ILE A 18 5.96 2.93 2.93
N VAL A 19 4.89 2.98 2.15
CA VAL A 19 4.87 2.40 0.80
C VAL A 19 5.66 3.26 -0.17
N LEU A 20 5.51 4.59 -0.09
CA LEU A 20 6.27 5.53 -0.91
C LEU A 20 7.76 5.50 -0.60
N LEU A 21 8.14 5.33 0.67
CA LEU A 21 9.52 5.15 1.09
C LEU A 21 10.10 3.86 0.51
N THR A 22 9.35 2.75 0.56
CA THR A 22 9.78 1.48 -0.06
C THR A 22 10.06 1.63 -1.56
N VAL A 23 9.20 2.39 -2.25
CA VAL A 23 9.36 2.70 -3.68
C VAL A 23 10.60 3.57 -3.93
N ALA A 24 10.84 4.56 -3.06
CA ALA A 24 12.01 5.44 -3.14
C ALA A 24 13.32 4.67 -2.90
N GLU A 25 13.38 3.83 -1.87
CA GLU A 25 14.51 2.94 -1.57
C GLU A 25 14.80 1.98 -2.73
N GLY A 26 13.74 1.46 -3.38
CA GLY A 26 13.86 0.63 -4.57
C GLY A 26 14.23 1.37 -5.85
N GLY A 27 14.34 2.69 -5.84
CA GLY A 27 14.61 3.51 -7.03
C GLY A 27 13.54 3.40 -8.12
N LEU A 28 12.32 2.97 -7.78
CA LEU A 28 11.24 2.75 -8.75
C LEU A 28 10.67 4.10 -9.22
N LYS A 29 10.87 4.40 -10.51
CA LYS A 29 10.41 5.65 -11.13
C LYS A 29 9.10 5.51 -11.92
N ASP A 30 8.76 4.28 -12.33
CA ASP A 30 7.63 4.02 -13.22
C ASP A 30 6.41 3.51 -12.43
N TYR A 31 5.77 4.41 -11.69
CA TYR A 31 4.51 4.16 -10.98
C TYR A 31 3.65 5.42 -10.97
N ASP A 32 2.33 5.22 -10.90
CA ASP A 32 1.37 6.33 -10.75
C ASP A 32 1.00 6.49 -9.27
N TYR A 33 1.10 7.70 -8.74
CA TYR A 33 0.55 8.04 -7.43
C TYR A 33 -0.77 8.79 -7.57
N VAL A 34 -1.84 8.25 -6.97
CA VAL A 34 -3.18 8.84 -6.97
C VAL A 34 -3.50 9.34 -5.57
N ASN A 35 -3.51 10.65 -5.38
CA ASN A 35 -3.87 11.25 -4.10
C ASN A 35 -5.38 11.11 -3.82
N VAL A 36 -5.71 10.39 -2.74
CA VAL A 36 -7.07 10.20 -2.24
C VAL A 36 -7.38 11.32 -1.24
N ASP A 37 -8.28 12.23 -1.61
CA ASP A 37 -8.71 13.32 -0.74
C ASP A 37 -9.67 12.81 0.35
N PHE A 38 -9.15 12.66 1.57
CA PHE A 38 -9.95 12.21 2.71
C PHE A 38 -10.95 13.26 3.19
N ARG A 39 -10.69 14.57 3.00
CA ARG A 39 -11.59 15.66 3.40
C ARG A 39 -12.88 15.64 2.58
N LYS A 40 -12.77 15.28 1.30
CA LYS A 40 -13.91 15.06 0.40
C LYS A 40 -14.55 13.67 0.54
N GLY A 41 -14.07 12.85 1.48
CA GLY A 41 -14.61 11.51 1.70
C GLY A 41 -14.40 10.54 0.54
N ALA A 42 -13.44 10.77 -0.37
CA ALA A 42 -13.27 9.96 -1.60
C ALA A 42 -13.06 8.45 -1.34
N HIS A 43 -12.63 8.08 -0.13
CA HIS A 43 -12.47 6.71 0.34
C HIS A 43 -13.79 6.04 0.81
N LYS A 44 -14.90 6.78 0.86
CA LYS A 44 -16.21 6.34 1.34
C LYS A 44 -17.23 6.26 0.21
N TRP A 45 -18.16 5.33 0.35
CA TRP A 45 -19.29 5.12 -0.56
C TRP A 45 -20.09 6.40 -0.89
N LYS A 46 -20.37 7.22 0.14
CA LYS A 46 -21.34 8.34 0.05
C LYS A 46 -20.89 9.52 -0.82
N THR A 47 -19.64 9.54 -1.25
CA THR A 47 -19.01 10.63 -2.02
C THR A 47 -18.51 10.17 -3.39
N ALA A 48 -18.46 8.87 -3.64
CA ALA A 48 -18.26 8.28 -4.97
C ALA A 48 -19.51 8.42 -5.88
N THR A 49 -20.63 8.89 -5.33
CA THR A 49 -21.97 9.00 -5.93
C THR A 49 -22.15 10.10 -6.97
N LYS A 50 -21.12 10.89 -7.32
CA LYS A 50 -21.21 11.89 -8.41
C LYS A 50 -20.50 11.50 -9.71
N VAL A 51 -19.89 10.31 -9.76
CA VAL A 51 -19.32 9.74 -10.98
C VAL A 51 -20.07 8.43 -11.27
N PRO A 52 -20.55 8.17 -12.49
CA PRO A 52 -21.23 6.91 -12.80
C PRO A 52 -20.37 5.71 -12.39
N LEU A 53 -20.97 4.77 -11.66
CA LEU A 53 -20.33 3.57 -11.10
C LEU A 53 -19.56 2.73 -12.15
N ALA A 54 -19.91 2.88 -13.43
CA ALA A 54 -19.22 2.23 -14.55
C ALA A 54 -17.85 2.85 -14.92
N GLN A 55 -17.54 4.07 -14.48
CA GLN A 55 -16.31 4.80 -14.83
C GLN A 55 -15.30 4.91 -13.70
N HIS A 56 -15.71 4.67 -12.45
CA HIS A 56 -14.81 4.66 -11.31
C HIS A 56 -15.18 3.47 -10.41
N PRO A 57 -14.39 2.39 -10.37
CA PRO A 57 -14.57 1.41 -9.31
C PRO A 57 -14.48 2.15 -7.99
N SER A 58 -15.51 2.02 -7.15
CA SER A 58 -15.52 2.68 -5.84
C SER A 58 -14.26 2.25 -5.09
N PHE A 59 -13.61 3.15 -4.36
CA PHE A 59 -12.39 2.83 -3.61
C PHE A 59 -12.59 1.63 -2.65
N LEU A 60 -13.83 1.40 -2.23
CA LEU A 60 -14.26 0.25 -1.43
C LEU A 60 -14.15 -1.10 -2.16
N LEU A 61 -14.20 -1.13 -3.50
CA LEU A 61 -13.94 -2.34 -4.28
C LEU A 61 -12.46 -2.74 -4.21
N MET A 62 -11.56 -1.76 -4.07
CA MET A 62 -10.12 -2.03 -3.93
C MET A 62 -9.73 -2.32 -2.48
N ASN A 63 -10.37 -1.65 -1.52
CA ASN A 63 -10.21 -1.90 -0.10
C ASN A 63 -11.57 -1.79 0.62
N PRO A 64 -12.19 -2.92 1.03
CA PRO A 64 -13.50 -2.92 1.70
C PRO A 64 -13.56 -2.07 2.98
N MET A 65 -12.41 -1.80 3.60
CA MET A 65 -12.29 -1.04 4.84
C MET A 65 -12.30 0.47 4.59
N GLY A 66 -12.24 0.90 3.31
CA GLY A 66 -12.21 2.31 2.92
C GLY A 66 -10.98 3.04 3.46
N LYS A 67 -9.86 2.34 3.63
CA LYS A 67 -8.60 2.91 4.13
C LYS A 67 -7.57 2.99 3.00
N PHE A 68 -6.68 3.96 3.09
CA PHE A 68 -5.48 4.04 2.26
C PHE A 68 -4.25 3.69 3.12
N PRO A 69 -3.15 3.23 2.51
CA PRO A 69 -2.96 3.11 1.06
C PRO A 69 -3.59 1.86 0.43
N VAL A 70 -3.71 1.88 -0.90
CA VAL A 70 -4.06 0.75 -1.76
C VAL A 70 -3.09 0.71 -2.94
N LEU A 71 -2.61 -0.48 -3.30
CA LEU A 71 -1.75 -0.71 -4.45
C LEU A 71 -2.53 -1.50 -5.50
N THR A 72 -2.45 -1.05 -6.75
CA THR A 72 -2.92 -1.83 -7.91
C THR A 72 -1.71 -2.30 -8.69
N THR A 73 -1.62 -3.60 -8.89
CA THR A 73 -0.54 -4.22 -9.65
C THR A 73 -0.68 -3.89 -11.15
N PRO A 74 0.40 -4.01 -11.94
CA PRO A 74 0.31 -3.95 -13.41
C PRO A 74 -0.77 -4.87 -14.00
N GLU A 75 -1.04 -6.00 -13.35
CA GLU A 75 -2.02 -7.00 -13.76
C GLU A 75 -3.47 -6.62 -13.40
N GLY A 76 -3.66 -5.62 -12.53
CA GLY A 76 -4.96 -5.09 -12.12
C GLY A 76 -5.44 -5.61 -10.75
N ASP A 77 -4.64 -6.42 -10.05
CA ASP A 77 -4.98 -6.89 -8.71
C ASP A 77 -4.82 -5.78 -7.67
N HIS A 78 -5.61 -5.83 -6.61
CA HIS A 78 -5.59 -4.85 -5.53
C HIS A 78 -4.99 -5.44 -4.25
N LEU A 79 -4.03 -4.73 -3.66
CA LEU A 79 -3.48 -5.00 -2.34
C LEU A 79 -3.74 -3.81 -1.43
N TYR A 80 -4.04 -4.11 -0.17
CA TYR A 80 -4.21 -3.14 0.90
C TYR A 80 -3.40 -3.59 2.13
N GLU A 81 -3.28 -2.70 3.11
CA GLU A 81 -2.30 -2.75 4.22
C GLU A 81 -0.86 -2.42 3.79
N SER A 82 -0.29 -1.40 4.44
CA SER A 82 1.00 -0.82 4.05
C SER A 82 2.18 -1.79 4.16
N ARG A 83 2.22 -2.68 5.17
CA ARG A 83 3.33 -3.64 5.31
C ARG A 83 3.31 -4.73 4.25
N PRO A 84 2.19 -5.44 3.99
CA PRO A 84 2.12 -6.37 2.86
C PRO A 84 2.43 -5.71 1.51
N MET A 85 1.93 -4.49 1.29
CA MET A 85 2.25 -3.72 0.07
C MET A 85 3.74 -3.44 -0.07
N ALA A 86 4.42 -2.99 1.01
CA ALA A 86 5.86 -2.76 1.00
C ALA A 86 6.65 -4.05 0.72
N LYS A 87 6.29 -5.17 1.37
CA LYS A 87 6.92 -6.48 1.12
C LYS A 87 6.71 -6.93 -0.33
N TYR A 88 5.52 -6.72 -0.89
CA TYR A 88 5.23 -7.02 -2.30
C TYR A 88 6.12 -6.21 -3.24
N ILE A 89 6.23 -4.90 -3.05
CA ILE A 89 7.09 -4.03 -3.88
C ILE A 89 8.55 -4.46 -3.78
N ALA A 90 9.06 -4.64 -2.55
CA ALA A 90 10.43 -5.05 -2.33
C ALA A 90 10.76 -6.39 -3.02
N THR A 91 9.84 -7.36 -2.94
CA THR A 91 10.00 -8.67 -3.58
C THR A 91 9.85 -8.58 -5.11
N ARG A 92 8.81 -7.91 -5.61
CA ARG A 92 8.47 -7.84 -7.04
C ARG A 92 9.50 -7.07 -7.85
N TYR A 93 10.12 -6.05 -7.25
CA TYR A 93 11.09 -5.16 -7.90
C TYR A 93 12.53 -5.38 -7.42
N ASN A 94 12.81 -6.49 -6.72
CA ASN A 94 14.15 -6.86 -6.24
C ASN A 94 14.85 -5.76 -5.43
N VAL A 95 14.13 -5.15 -4.49
CA VAL A 95 14.72 -4.26 -3.49
C VAL A 95 15.29 -5.11 -2.35
N THR A 96 16.47 -5.69 -2.59
CA THR A 96 17.03 -6.79 -1.79
C THR A 96 17.43 -6.38 -0.38
N ASP A 97 17.67 -5.11 -0.12
CA ASP A 97 18.20 -4.63 1.16
C ASP A 97 17.11 -4.37 2.22
N LEU A 98 15.83 -4.42 1.82
CA LEU A 98 14.69 -4.15 2.71
C LEU A 98 14.10 -5.39 3.40
N LEU A 99 14.35 -6.57 2.85
CA LEU A 99 13.83 -7.84 3.37
C LEU A 99 14.99 -8.81 3.64
N PRO A 100 14.93 -9.61 4.73
CA PRO A 100 15.92 -10.65 4.96
C PRO A 100 15.87 -11.73 3.86
N ASP A 101 16.96 -12.48 3.71
CA ASP A 101 16.99 -13.66 2.83
C ASP A 101 15.89 -14.63 3.25
N THR A 102 15.10 -15.08 2.27
CA THR A 102 14.01 -16.04 2.48
C THR A 102 14.49 -17.42 2.94
N LYS A 103 15.80 -17.71 2.79
CA LYS A 103 16.44 -18.94 3.26
C LYS A 103 16.92 -18.83 4.72
N ASP A 104 17.01 -17.64 5.29
CA ASP A 104 17.38 -17.44 6.70
C ASP A 104 16.12 -17.35 7.57
N ALA A 105 15.74 -18.49 8.16
CA ALA A 105 14.56 -18.60 9.01
C ALA A 105 14.62 -17.67 10.25
N LEU A 106 15.80 -17.44 10.83
CA LEU A 106 15.93 -16.61 12.02
C LEU A 106 15.82 -15.12 11.66
N ALA A 107 16.43 -14.70 10.56
CA ALA A 107 16.31 -13.32 10.07
C ALA A 107 14.87 -12.97 9.70
N LEU A 108 14.17 -13.87 9.01
CA LEU A 108 12.73 -13.73 8.74
C LEU A 108 11.90 -13.60 10.02
N ALA A 109 12.12 -14.49 10.99
CA ALA A 109 11.38 -14.45 12.26
C ALA A 109 11.62 -13.13 13.02
N ARG A 110 12.86 -12.61 13.03
CA ARG A 110 13.19 -11.32 13.66
C ARG A 110 12.56 -10.14 12.93
N PHE A 111 12.50 -10.17 11.60
CA PHE A 111 11.81 -9.16 10.82
C PHE A 111 10.31 -9.14 11.13
N GLU A 112 9.64 -10.30 11.14
CA GLU A 112 8.22 -10.38 11.51
C GLU A 112 7.98 -10.00 12.97
N GLN A 113 8.89 -10.33 13.89
CA GLN A 113 8.83 -9.86 15.27
C GLN A 113 8.83 -8.33 15.34
N ALA A 114 9.70 -7.65 14.57
CA ALA A 114 9.73 -6.19 14.51
C ALA A 114 8.45 -5.60 13.92
N VAL A 115 7.90 -6.19 12.86
CA VAL A 115 6.60 -5.78 12.27
C VAL A 115 5.47 -5.92 13.29
N CYS A 116 5.43 -7.02 14.04
CA CYS A 116 4.45 -7.24 15.10
C CYS A 116 4.60 -6.24 16.25
N LEU A 117 5.82 -5.96 16.70
CA LEU A 117 6.08 -4.97 17.75
C LEU A 117 5.57 -3.59 17.33
N GLU A 118 5.88 -3.19 16.10
CA GLU A 118 5.47 -1.91 15.54
C GLU A 118 3.94 -1.81 15.44
N MET A 119 3.26 -2.84 14.93
CA MET A 119 1.80 -2.85 14.78
C MET A 119 1.04 -2.92 16.11
N CYS A 120 1.48 -3.78 17.03
CA CYS A 120 0.73 -4.10 18.23
C CYS A 120 1.04 -3.18 19.42
N TYR A 121 2.22 -2.54 19.45
CA TYR A 121 2.68 -1.79 20.61
C TYR A 121 3.04 -0.34 20.32
N PHE A 122 3.53 0.00 19.11
CA PHE A 122 3.92 1.38 18.79
C PHE A 122 2.84 2.13 17.98
N ASN A 123 2.09 1.41 17.15
CA ASN A 123 1.06 1.98 16.28
C ASN A 123 -0.37 1.74 16.81
N ALA A 124 -0.52 0.83 17.80
CA ALA A 124 -1.73 0.78 18.61
C ALA A 124 -1.80 2.07 19.41
N ARG A 125 -2.73 2.97 19.06
CA ARG A 125 -2.99 4.16 19.87
C ARG A 125 -3.33 3.70 21.29
N ALA A 126 -2.58 4.19 22.28
CA ALA A 126 -2.96 4.13 23.68
C ALA A 126 -4.33 4.80 23.89
#